data_AF-A0A8K0CAK6-F1
#
_entry.id   AF-A0A8K0CAK6-F1
#
_cell.length_a   1.000
_cell.length_b   1.000
_cell.length_c   1.000
_cell.angle_alpha   90.00
_cell.angle_beta   90.00
_cell.angle_gamma   90.00
#
_symmetry.space_group_name_H-M   'P 1'
#
loop_
_entity.id
_entity.type
_entity.pdbx_description
1 polymer ?
#
loop_
_entity_poly.entity_id
_entity_poly.type
_entity_poly.pdbx_seq_one_letter_code
_entity_poly.pdbx_strand_id
1 'polypeptide(L)'
;MMAKALQECPNSGFLWAESIFLEARPQRKAKSVDALKKCEHDPQVLLAVSRLFWSERKISKCREWFQRTLKIEPDLGDAWANWYRFEQLHGTEEQQNEVKQRCLAAEPHHGELWCSVSKNIKNWCFSAEQTLQAAAKEVEIPV
;
A
#
# COMPACT_ATOMS: atom_id res chain seq x y z
N MET A 1 -21.03 2.86 -11.88
CA MET A 1 -20.17 1.90 -12.60
C MET A 1 -19.45 0.94 -11.64
N MET A 2 -18.88 1.41 -10.52
CA MET A 2 -18.17 0.55 -9.56
C MET A 2 -19.00 -0.59 -8.93
N ALA A 3 -20.27 -0.32 -8.57
CA ALA A 3 -21.13 -1.32 -7.95
C ALA A 3 -21.43 -2.54 -8.85
N LYS A 4 -21.49 -2.34 -10.18
CA LYS A 4 -21.67 -3.44 -11.14
C LYS A 4 -20.39 -4.29 -11.25
N ALA A 5 -19.23 -3.65 -11.29
CA ALA A 5 -17.94 -4.34 -11.31
C ALA A 5 -17.72 -5.23 -10.08
N LEU A 6 -18.11 -4.77 -8.89
CA LEU A 6 -18.07 -5.58 -7.66
C LEU A 6 -19.09 -6.72 -7.65
N GLN A 7 -20.21 -6.58 -8.35
CA GLN A 7 -21.22 -7.63 -8.49
C GLN A 7 -20.73 -8.75 -9.43
N GLU A 8 -20.05 -8.39 -10.52
CA GLU A 8 -19.50 -9.35 -11.48
C GLU A 8 -18.20 -10.00 -10.96
N CYS A 9 -17.36 -9.24 -10.25
CA CYS A 9 -16.08 -9.69 -9.72
C CYS A 9 -15.94 -9.39 -8.21
N PRO A 10 -16.65 -10.12 -7.33
CA PRO A 10 -16.68 -9.84 -5.89
C PRO A 10 -15.36 -10.15 -5.15
N ASN A 11 -14.44 -10.90 -5.78
CA ASN A 11 -13.18 -11.33 -5.19
C ASN A 11 -11.97 -10.49 -5.64
N SER A 12 -12.17 -9.45 -6.45
CA SER A 12 -11.07 -8.62 -6.93
C SER A 12 -10.68 -7.59 -5.87
N GLY A 13 -9.50 -7.75 -5.27
CA GLY A 13 -9.02 -6.81 -4.27
C GLY A 13 -8.71 -5.41 -4.80
N PHE A 14 -8.31 -5.29 -6.07
CA PHE A 14 -8.09 -4.00 -6.74
C PHE A 14 -9.39 -3.18 -6.81
N LEU A 15 -10.50 -3.82 -7.23
CA LEU A 15 -11.80 -3.18 -7.25
C LEU A 15 -12.24 -2.77 -5.84
N TRP A 16 -12.06 -3.64 -4.84
CA TRP A 16 -12.39 -3.28 -3.46
C TRP A 16 -11.55 -2.10 -2.94
N ALA A 17 -10.25 -2.09 -3.22
CA ALA A 17 -9.34 -1.01 -2.84
C ALA A 17 -9.80 0.34 -3.40
N GLU A 18 -10.07 0.42 -4.71
CA GLU A 18 -10.60 1.64 -5.33
C GLU A 18 -11.97 2.03 -4.76
N SER A 19 -12.83 1.03 -4.53
CA SER A 19 -14.18 1.26 -4.04
C SER A 19 -14.21 1.84 -2.62
N ILE A 20 -13.20 1.58 -1.80
CA ILE A 20 -13.04 2.20 -0.47
C ILE A 20 -12.76 3.70 -0.60
N PHE A 21 -11.91 4.12 -1.55
CA PHE A 21 -11.56 5.53 -1.73
C PHE A 21 -12.66 6.33 -2.44
N LEU A 22 -13.45 5.68 -3.30
CA LEU A 22 -14.59 6.27 -3.98
C LEU A 22 -15.70 6.71 -3.01
N GLU A 23 -15.87 6.02 -1.88
CA GLU A 23 -16.90 6.35 -0.89
C GLU A 23 -16.57 7.61 -0.07
N ALA A 24 -17.62 8.18 0.53
CA ALA A 24 -17.49 9.27 1.48
C ALA A 24 -16.65 8.85 2.70
N ARG A 25 -15.83 9.78 3.21
CA ARG A 25 -14.90 9.56 4.33
C ARG A 25 -15.49 8.76 5.51
N PRO A 26 -16.73 9.03 6.00
CA PRO A 26 -17.29 8.27 7.12
C PRO A 26 -17.61 6.80 6.78
N GLN A 27 -17.93 6.50 5.52
CA GLN A 27 -18.36 5.18 5.08
C GLN A 27 -17.19 4.27 4.68
N ARG A 28 -16.02 4.85 4.39
CA ARG A 28 -14.82 4.09 3.97
C ARG A 28 -14.46 2.97 4.93
N LYS A 29 -14.57 3.22 6.24
CA LYS A 29 -14.27 2.22 7.29
C LYS A 29 -15.25 1.04 7.30
N ALA A 30 -16.54 1.31 7.06
CA ALA A 30 -17.52 0.22 6.95
C ALA A 30 -17.21 -0.63 5.73
N LYS A 31 -16.95 0.02 4.59
CA LYS A 31 -16.64 -0.67 3.33
C LYS A 31 -15.33 -1.43 3.36
N SER A 32 -14.33 -0.95 4.08
CA SER A 32 -13.06 -1.67 4.26
C SER A 32 -13.25 -2.95 5.07
N VAL A 33 -14.19 -2.98 6.03
CA VAL A 33 -14.53 -4.21 6.77
C VAL A 33 -15.24 -5.20 5.85
N ASP A 34 -16.14 -4.74 4.98
CA ASP A 34 -16.79 -5.62 4.00
C ASP A 34 -15.79 -6.17 2.98
N ALA A 35 -14.86 -5.35 2.52
CA ALA A 35 -13.77 -5.78 1.63
C ALA A 35 -12.92 -6.87 2.28
N LEU A 36 -12.53 -6.71 3.55
CA LEU A 36 -11.75 -7.70 4.29
C LEU A 36 -12.51 -9.02 4.46
N LYS A 37 -13.84 -8.99 4.66
CA LYS A 37 -14.66 -10.21 4.76
C LYS A 37 -14.75 -10.97 3.43
N LYS A 38 -14.69 -10.26 2.31
CA LYS A 38 -14.77 -10.85 0.97
C LYS A 38 -13.41 -11.31 0.46
N CYS A 39 -12.36 -10.54 0.74
CA CYS A 39 -11.00 -10.73 0.24
C CYS A 39 -9.99 -10.64 1.41
N GLU A 40 -10.01 -11.62 2.32
CA GLU A 40 -9.27 -11.55 3.59
C GLU A 40 -7.74 -11.57 3.43
N HIS A 41 -7.26 -12.17 2.33
CA HIS A 41 -5.83 -12.34 2.05
C HIS A 41 -5.33 -11.54 0.83
N ASP A 42 -6.15 -10.62 0.30
CA ASP A 42 -5.72 -9.83 -0.83
C ASP A 42 -4.83 -8.64 -0.37
N PRO A 43 -3.59 -8.53 -0.88
CA PRO A 43 -2.65 -7.51 -0.43
C PRO A 43 -3.05 -6.10 -0.84
N GLN A 44 -3.83 -5.91 -1.91
CA GLN A 44 -4.33 -4.60 -2.33
C GLN A 44 -5.39 -4.07 -1.36
N VAL A 45 -6.27 -4.94 -0.85
CA VAL A 45 -7.27 -4.57 0.15
C VAL A 45 -6.60 -4.17 1.46
N LEU A 46 -5.59 -4.93 1.89
CA LEU A 46 -4.81 -4.64 3.10
C LEU A 46 -4.03 -3.33 2.97
N LEU A 47 -3.45 -3.07 1.80
CA LEU A 47 -2.79 -1.80 1.50
C LEU A 47 -3.79 -0.63 1.54
N ALA A 48 -4.99 -0.79 0.98
CA ALA A 48 -6.04 0.22 1.02
C ALA A 48 -6.52 0.51 2.45
N VAL A 49 -6.66 -0.52 3.29
CA VAL A 49 -6.98 -0.37 4.72
C VAL A 49 -5.87 0.39 5.46
N SER A 50 -4.61 0.06 5.18
CA SER A 50 -3.45 0.75 5.76
C SER A 50 -3.44 2.24 5.38
N ARG A 51 -3.66 2.55 4.10
CA ARG A 51 -3.81 3.92 3.60
C ARG A 51 -4.99 4.66 4.23
N LEU A 52 -6.11 3.98 4.49
CA LEU A 52 -7.25 4.56 5.20
C LEU A 52 -6.90 4.96 6.63
N PHE A 53 -6.19 4.10 7.37
CA PHE A 53 -5.72 4.43 8.72
C PHE A 53 -4.70 5.56 8.73
N TRP A 54 -3.89 5.67 7.68
CA TRP A 54 -3.00 6.80 7.48
C TRP A 54 -3.77 8.12 7.34
N SER A 55 -4.84 8.16 6.52
CA SER A 55 -5.72 9.34 6.43
C SER A 55 -6.43 9.68 7.73
N GLU A 56 -6.81 8.68 8.54
CA GLU A 56 -7.39 8.88 9.87
C GLU A 56 -6.37 9.31 10.94
N ARG A 57 -5.08 9.47 10.59
CA ARG A 57 -3.96 9.79 11.49
C ARG A 57 -3.76 8.78 12.63
N LYS A 58 -4.20 7.53 12.47
CA LYS A 58 -4.04 6.46 13.47
C LYS A 58 -2.71 5.74 13.25
N ILE A 59 -1.62 6.39 13.67
CA ILE A 59 -0.24 5.96 13.39
C ILE A 59 0.03 4.52 13.85
N SER A 60 -0.27 4.17 15.10
CA SER A 60 0.03 2.84 15.66
C SER A 60 -0.65 1.72 14.88
N LYS A 61 -1.97 1.89 14.61
CA LYS A 61 -2.73 0.89 13.83
C LYS A 61 -2.24 0.82 12.40
N CYS A 62 -1.96 1.96 11.78
CA CYS A 62 -1.44 2.01 10.41
C CYS A 62 -0.18 1.15 10.25
N ARG A 63 0.76 1.24 11.22
CA ARG A 63 1.97 0.43 11.23
C ARG A 63 1.70 -1.06 11.36
N GLU A 64 0.81 -1.47 12.27
CA GLU A 64 0.40 -2.88 12.41
C GLU A 64 -0.22 -3.43 11.12
N TRP A 65 -1.04 -2.63 10.42
CA TRP A 65 -1.65 -3.03 9.15
C TRP A 65 -0.64 -3.10 7.99
N PHE A 66 0.34 -2.19 7.93
CA PHE A 66 1.44 -2.31 6.97
C PHE A 66 2.28 -3.57 7.21
N GLN A 67 2.65 -3.86 8.46
CA GLN A 67 3.35 -5.09 8.81
C GLN A 67 2.55 -6.34 8.42
N ARG A 68 1.22 -6.32 8.64
CA ARG A 68 0.34 -7.42 8.23
C ARG A 68 0.28 -7.58 6.71
N THR A 69 0.22 -6.46 5.97
CA THR A 69 0.21 -6.46 4.49
C THR A 69 1.47 -7.13 3.95
N LEU A 70 2.64 -6.74 4.47
CA LEU A 70 3.94 -7.25 4.04
C LEU A 70 4.21 -8.68 4.50
N LYS A 71 3.61 -9.12 5.60
CA LYS A 71 3.66 -10.51 6.02
C LYS A 71 2.89 -11.43 5.06
N ILE A 72 1.81 -10.92 4.47
CA ILE A 72 1.01 -11.68 3.52
C ILE A 72 1.67 -11.68 2.15
N GLU A 73 2.01 -10.49 1.63
CA GLU A 73 2.67 -10.37 0.34
C GLU A 73 3.88 -9.41 0.44
N PRO A 74 5.08 -9.94 0.72
CA PRO A 74 6.30 -9.13 0.79
C PRO A 74 6.78 -8.69 -0.60
N ASP A 75 6.29 -9.28 -1.68
CA ASP A 75 6.70 -8.97 -3.05
C ASP A 75 5.96 -7.74 -3.64
N LEU A 76 4.98 -7.20 -2.91
CA LEU A 76 4.26 -6.00 -3.33
C LEU A 76 5.06 -4.72 -3.00
N GLY A 77 5.78 -4.21 -4.01
CA GLY A 77 6.58 -2.97 -3.96
C GLY A 77 5.77 -1.73 -3.61
N ASP A 78 4.51 -1.66 -4.04
CA ASP A 78 3.63 -0.53 -3.69
C ASP A 78 3.37 -0.45 -2.18
N ALA A 79 3.30 -1.60 -1.49
CA ALA A 79 3.14 -1.63 -0.04
C ALA A 79 4.39 -1.11 0.68
N TRP A 80 5.58 -1.48 0.20
CA TRP A 80 6.85 -0.94 0.71
C TRP A 80 6.95 0.56 0.49
N ALA A 81 6.62 1.05 -0.70
CA ALA A 81 6.66 2.47 -1.02
C ALA A 81 5.73 3.29 -0.10
N ASN A 82 4.50 2.81 0.12
CA ASN A 82 3.55 3.44 1.05
C ASN A 82 4.04 3.41 2.49
N TRP A 83 4.58 2.29 2.96
CA TRP A 83 5.08 2.17 4.32
C TRP A 83 6.30 3.07 4.56
N TYR A 84 7.24 3.08 3.61
CA TYR A 84 8.42 3.95 3.70
C TYR A 84 8.03 5.43 3.71
N ARG A 85 7.07 5.83 2.87
CA ARG A 85 6.54 7.20 2.88
C ARG A 85 5.83 7.55 4.18
N PHE A 86 5.13 6.60 4.80
CA PHE A 86 4.50 6.78 6.11
C PHE A 86 5.54 6.99 7.22
N GLU A 87 6.60 6.17 7.28
CA GLU A 87 7.68 6.31 8.27
C GLU A 87 8.50 7.60 8.05
N GLN A 88 8.58 8.13 6.82
CA GLN A 88 9.18 9.44 6.56
C GLN A 88 8.42 10.60 7.23
N LEU A 89 7.09 10.50 7.35
CA LEU A 89 6.26 11.57 7.91
C LEU A 89 6.04 11.41 9.42
N HIS A 90 5.96 10.17 9.91
CA HIS A 90 5.51 9.88 11.27
C HIS A 90 6.52 9.06 12.11
N GLY A 91 7.56 8.51 11.48
CA GLY A 91 8.52 7.62 12.12
C GLY A 91 9.87 8.27 12.41
N THR A 92 10.73 7.54 13.11
CA THR A 92 12.14 7.90 13.34
C THR A 92 13.03 7.39 12.21
N GLU A 93 14.25 7.92 12.09
CA GLU A 93 15.23 7.44 11.10
C GLU A 93 15.56 5.95 11.26
N GLU A 94 15.53 5.42 12.49
CA GLU A 94 15.71 3.99 12.76
C GLU A 94 14.61 3.14 12.11
N GLN A 95 13.36 3.56 12.23
CA GLN A 95 12.21 2.88 11.62
C GLN A 95 12.28 2.94 10.10
N GLN A 96 12.68 4.09 9.55
CA GLN A 96 12.90 4.24 8.11
C GLN A 96 13.98 3.27 7.59
N ASN A 97 15.08 3.13 8.34
CA ASN A 97 16.14 2.18 7.97
C ASN A 97 15.70 0.72 8.13
N GLU A 98 14.88 0.39 9.14
CA GLU A 98 14.28 -0.95 9.25
C GLU A 98 13.46 -1.30 8.00
N VAL A 99 12.61 -0.38 7.54
CA VAL A 99 11.80 -0.58 6.32
C VAL A 99 12.68 -0.77 5.10
N LYS A 100 13.75 0.02 4.94
CA LYS A 100 14.70 -0.15 3.82
C LYS A 100 15.36 -1.51 3.84
N GLN A 101 15.90 -1.94 4.98
CA GLN A 101 16.58 -3.22 5.12
C GLN A 101 15.63 -4.39 4.86
N ARG A 102 14.39 -4.29 5.32
CA ARG A 102 13.37 -5.30 5.03
C ARG A 102 12.94 -5.32 3.57
N CYS A 103 12.80 -4.16 2.94
CA CYS A 103 12.49 -4.07 1.52
C CYS A 103 13.61 -4.67 0.66
N LEU A 104 14.87 -4.40 1.01
CA LEU A 104 16.05 -5.02 0.40
C LEU A 104 16.04 -6.53 0.52
N ALA A 105 15.68 -7.07 1.70
CA ALA A 105 15.61 -8.51 1.91
C ALA A 105 14.41 -9.18 1.22
N ALA A 106 13.33 -8.43 1.00
CA ALA A 106 12.12 -8.92 0.35
C ALA A 106 12.18 -8.87 -1.19
N GLU A 107 13.06 -8.03 -1.76
CA GLU A 107 13.22 -7.79 -3.20
C GLU A 107 11.87 -7.75 -3.95
N PRO A 108 11.02 -6.72 -3.74
CA PRO A 108 9.71 -6.69 -4.35
C PRO A 108 9.77 -6.45 -5.86
N HIS A 109 8.94 -7.17 -6.61
CA HIS A 109 8.84 -7.07 -8.06
C HIS A 109 7.48 -6.58 -8.55
N HIS A 110 6.43 -6.71 -7.72
CA HIS A 110 5.06 -6.37 -8.10
C HIS A 110 4.62 -5.00 -7.58
N GLY A 111 3.59 -4.44 -8.20
CA GLY A 111 3.06 -3.11 -7.88
C GLY A 111 3.09 -2.19 -9.08
N GLU A 112 2.03 -1.42 -9.27
CA GLU A 112 1.89 -0.53 -10.41
C GLU A 112 2.89 0.64 -10.32
N LEU A 113 3.01 1.24 -9.14
CA LEU A 113 3.97 2.32 -8.88
C LEU A 113 5.40 1.78 -8.93
N TRP A 114 5.64 0.62 -8.30
CA TRP A 114 6.96 -0.01 -8.31
C TRP A 114 7.43 -0.36 -9.71
N CYS A 115 6.56 -0.98 -10.53
CA CYS A 115 6.86 -1.31 -11.91
C CYS A 115 7.05 -0.05 -12.77
N SER A 116 6.24 0.99 -12.57
CA SER A 116 6.37 2.26 -13.27
C SER A 116 7.72 2.92 -13.00
N VAL A 117 8.16 2.94 -11.74
CA VAL A 117 9.45 3.49 -11.33
C VAL A 117 10.62 2.64 -11.83
N SER A 118 10.53 1.32 -11.71
CA SER A 118 11.59 0.38 -12.13
C SER A 118 11.78 0.37 -13.66
N LYS A 119 10.68 0.44 -14.43
CA LYS A 119 10.72 0.46 -15.90
C LYS A 119 11.02 1.84 -16.49
N ASN A 120 11.13 2.88 -15.66
CA ASN A 120 11.47 4.21 -16.13
C ASN A 120 12.94 4.24 -16.59
N ILE A 121 13.17 4.69 -17.84
CA ILE A 121 14.52 4.76 -18.45
C ILE A 121 15.49 5.59 -17.59
N LYS A 122 15.00 6.61 -16.88
CA LYS A 122 15.81 7.45 -15.98
C LYS A 122 16.33 6.68 -14.76
N ASN A 123 15.63 5.63 -14.36
CA ASN A 123 15.93 4.81 -13.18
C ASN A 123 16.60 3.48 -13.57
N TRP A 124 17.08 3.37 -14.80
CA TRP A 124 17.79 2.19 -15.28
C TRP A 124 19.01 1.91 -14.37
N CYS A 125 19.11 0.68 -13.86
CA CYS A 125 20.08 0.23 -12.85
C CYS A 125 19.96 0.82 -11.43
N PHE A 126 18.81 1.37 -11.03
CA PHE A 126 18.61 1.74 -9.62
C PHE A 126 18.68 0.52 -8.70
N SER A 127 19.33 0.70 -7.55
CA SER A 127 19.26 -0.30 -6.47
C SER A 127 17.85 -0.36 -5.89
N ALA A 128 17.48 -1.47 -5.25
CA ALA A 128 16.15 -1.61 -4.62
C ALA A 128 15.84 -0.45 -3.64
N GLU A 129 16.86 0.06 -2.93
CA GLU A 129 16.70 1.24 -2.07
C GLU A 129 16.38 2.52 -2.83
N GLN A 130 17.03 2.76 -3.97
CA GLN A 130 16.79 3.93 -4.80
C GLN A 130 15.41 3.86 -5.45
N THR A 131 15.02 2.68 -5.92
CA THR A 131 13.67 2.41 -6.44
C THR A 131 12.62 2.66 -5.36
N LEU A 132 12.84 2.18 -4.12
CA LEU A 132 11.96 2.44 -2.99
C LEU A 132 11.84 3.94 -2.68
N GLN A 133 12.95 4.67 -2.65
CA GLN A 133 12.95 6.11 -2.38
C GLN A 133 12.26 6.90 -3.50
N ALA A 134 12.43 6.50 -4.75
CA ALA A 134 11.75 7.11 -5.89
C ALA A 134 10.25 6.80 -5.85
N ALA A 135 9.85 5.55 -5.62
CA ALA A 135 8.46 5.15 -5.50
C ALA A 135 7.76 5.86 -4.33
N ALA A 136 8.41 5.97 -3.17
CA ALA A 136 7.85 6.67 -2.01
C ALA A 136 7.62 8.17 -2.26
N LYS A 137 8.39 8.81 -3.15
CA LYS A 137 8.15 10.21 -3.54
C LYS A 137 6.90 10.36 -4.41
N GLU A 138 6.63 9.38 -5.26
CA GLU A 138 5.44 9.32 -6.12
C GLU A 138 4.18 8.90 -5.36
N VAL A 139 4.32 8.29 -4.17
CA VAL A 139 3.17 7.94 -3.33
C VAL A 139 2.46 9.21 -2.85
N GLU A 140 1.24 9.39 -3.35
CA GLU A 140 0.33 10.43 -2.88
C GLU A 140 -0.09 10.16 -1.43
N ILE A 141 0.10 11.17 -0.57
CA ILE A 141 -0.34 11.10 0.82
C ILE A 141 -1.88 11.11 0.82
N PRO A 142 -2.54 10.05 1.30
CA PRO A 142 -3.99 9.96 1.22
C PRO A 142 -4.62 10.97 2.19
N VAL A 143 -5.25 12.03 1.63
CA VAL A 143 -5.81 13.19 2.38
C VAL A 143 -7.23 12.97 2.86
#